data_AF-A0A5S9M729-F1
#
_entry.id   AF-A0A5S9M729-F1
#
_cell.length_a   1.000
_cell.length_b   1.000
_cell.length_c   1.000
_cell.angle_alpha   90.00
_cell.angle_beta   90.00
_cell.angle_gamma   90.00
#
_symmetry.space_group_name_H-M   'P 1'
#
loop_
_entity.id
_entity.type
_entity.pdbx_description
1 polymer ?
#
loop_
_entity_poly.entity_id
_entity_poly.type
_entity_poly.pdbx_seq_one_letter_code
_entity_poly.pdbx_strand_id
1 'polypeptide(L)'
;MDGGSVEEGFQFQIGANIEQNINVQIGKMDAETLTVKDIVVNEEGFNFDTEVAKIDAAIGAVSKQRSALGAVQNRLEHTINNLGASAENLTAAESRIRDVDMAKEMSEFTKNNILSQASQAMLAQSKPAATKRTSIITLMKKSL
;
A
#
# COMPACT_ATOMS: atom_id res chain seq x y z
N MET A 1 2.68 39.56 -10.01
CA MET A 1 2.53 39.28 -8.57
C MET A 1 3.40 38.07 -8.32
N ASP A 2 4.70 38.31 -8.19
CA ASP A 2 5.40 38.61 -6.91
C ASP A 2 5.74 37.27 -6.24
N GLY A 3 6.99 36.82 -6.13
CA GLY A 3 8.17 37.58 -5.76
C GLY A 3 8.38 37.53 -4.24
N GLY A 4 8.57 36.34 -3.65
CA GLY A 4 8.86 36.27 -2.20
C GLY A 4 9.01 34.86 -1.65
N SER A 5 10.23 34.54 -1.20
CA SER A 5 10.55 33.53 -0.19
C SER A 5 9.81 32.19 -0.28
N VAL A 6 10.24 31.30 -1.17
CA VAL A 6 9.96 29.88 -0.98
C VAL A 6 11.23 29.22 -0.44
N GLU A 7 11.27 29.07 0.88
CA GLU A 7 11.95 27.93 1.50
C GLU A 7 11.27 26.67 0.94
N GLU A 8 11.69 26.22 -0.25
CA GLU A 8 11.11 25.07 -0.93
C GLU A 8 11.45 23.79 -0.15
N GLY A 9 10.61 23.47 0.82
CA GLY A 9 10.60 22.17 1.45
C GLY A 9 10.09 21.11 0.48
N PHE A 10 10.81 19.99 0.37
CA PHE A 10 10.35 18.81 -0.35
C PHE A 10 9.29 18.10 0.49
N GLN A 11 8.10 17.92 -0.07
CA GLN A 11 7.04 17.16 0.58
C GLN A 11 6.99 15.73 0.02
N PHE A 12 7.16 14.74 0.88
CA PHE A 12 7.05 13.32 0.57
C PHE A 12 5.74 12.76 1.10
N GLN A 13 4.89 12.22 0.23
CA GLN A 13 3.74 11.41 0.62
C GLN A 13 4.22 10.01 0.97
N ILE A 14 4.09 9.60 2.23
CA ILE A 14 4.63 8.34 2.75
C ILE A 14 3.51 7.39 3.21
N GLY A 15 2.29 7.56 2.71
CA GLY A 15 1.19 6.69 3.10
C GLY A 15 -0.04 6.88 2.22
N ALA A 16 -0.97 5.92 2.33
CA ALA A 16 -2.13 5.81 1.46
C ALA A 16 -3.25 6.83 1.76
N ASN A 17 -3.24 7.44 2.95
CA ASN A 17 -4.25 8.39 3.39
C ASN A 17 -3.75 9.85 3.32
N ILE A 18 -4.69 10.79 3.26
CA ILE A 18 -4.42 12.24 3.31
C ILE A 18 -3.68 12.58 4.62
N GLU A 19 -2.81 13.58 4.58
CA GLU A 19 -1.98 14.07 5.71
C GLU A 19 -0.80 13.17 6.13
N GLN A 20 -0.56 12.05 5.44
CA GLN A 20 0.62 11.21 5.68
C GLN A 20 1.88 11.73 4.95
N ASN A 21 2.28 12.96 5.29
CA ASN A 21 3.32 13.69 4.57
C ASN A 21 4.54 13.96 5.48
N ILE A 22 5.74 13.83 4.92
CA ILE A 22 6.97 14.34 5.52
C ILE A 22 7.40 15.57 4.74
N ASN A 23 7.50 16.72 5.43
CA ASN A 23 8.13 17.91 4.88
C ASN A 23 9.61 17.93 5.24
N VAL A 24 10.47 18.13 4.24
CA VAL A 24 11.92 18.21 4.39
C VAL A 24 12.38 19.55 3.84
N GLN A 25 12.78 20.45 4.72
CA GLN A 25 13.34 21.74 4.33
C GLN A 25 14.86 21.66 4.28
N ILE A 26 15.42 22.11 3.16
CA ILE A 26 16.86 22.31 3.02
C ILE A 26 17.12 23.81 3.05
N GLY A 27 17.66 24.27 4.18
CA GLY A 27 18.12 25.66 4.29
C GLY A 27 19.20 25.96 3.25
N LYS A 28 19.28 27.20 2.78
CA LYS A 28 20.30 27.62 1.81
C LYS A 28 21.70 27.40 2.37
N MET A 29 22.53 26.67 1.62
CA MET A 29 23.91 26.33 1.97
C MET A 29 24.92 27.01 1.02
N ASP A 30 24.58 28.20 0.54
CA ASP A 30 25.44 28.97 -0.34
C ASP A 30 26.58 29.63 0.45
N ALA A 31 27.70 29.90 -0.21
CA ALA A 31 28.87 30.52 0.43
C ALA A 31 28.56 31.89 1.07
N GLU A 32 27.55 32.58 0.55
CA GLU A 32 27.05 33.86 1.08
C GLU A 32 26.25 33.66 2.37
N THR A 33 25.39 32.65 2.43
CA THR A 33 24.58 32.32 3.62
C THR A 33 25.43 31.71 4.73
N LEU A 34 26.49 31.00 4.36
CA LEU A 34 27.48 30.41 5.25
C LEU A 34 28.63 31.37 5.60
N THR A 35 28.59 32.63 5.13
CA THR A 35 29.58 33.69 5.40
C THR A 35 31.04 33.36 5.03
N VAL A 36 31.24 32.37 4.17
CA VAL A 36 32.56 31.88 3.72
C VAL A 36 32.97 32.44 2.35
N LYS A 37 32.13 33.26 1.72
CA LYS A 37 32.38 33.85 0.40
C LYS A 37 33.54 34.84 0.37
N ASP A 38 33.69 35.65 1.42
CA ASP A 38 34.65 36.77 1.46
C ASP A 38 35.97 36.40 2.16
N ILE A 39 36.26 35.12 2.36
CA ILE A 39 37.50 34.68 2.99
C ILE A 39 38.65 34.82 1.98
N VAL A 40 39.44 35.88 2.12
CA VAL A 40 40.60 36.17 1.26
C VAL A 40 41.88 36.20 2.10
N VAL A 41 42.78 35.23 1.89
CA VAL A 41 44.00 35.02 2.72
C VAL A 41 45.10 36.08 2.48
N ASN A 42 44.94 36.96 1.50
CA ASN A 42 45.98 37.91 1.05
C ASN A 42 45.67 39.39 1.39
N GLU A 43 44.71 39.69 2.27
CA GLU A 43 44.37 41.07 2.64
C GLU A 43 45.11 41.59 3.89
N GLU A 44 45.43 42.88 3.91
CA GLU A 44 46.00 43.56 5.08
C GLU A 44 44.96 43.63 6.21
N GLY A 45 45.24 42.98 7.35
CA GLY A 45 44.31 42.86 8.48
C GLY A 45 43.65 41.49 8.63
N PHE A 46 44.09 40.48 7.86
CA PHE A 46 43.59 39.12 7.96
C PHE A 46 43.76 38.54 9.36
N ASN A 47 42.64 38.20 10.00
CA ASN A 47 42.63 37.53 11.29
C ASN A 47 42.28 36.05 11.09
N PHE A 48 43.30 35.21 11.20
CA PHE A 48 43.17 33.76 11.02
C PHE A 48 42.14 33.14 11.97
N ASP A 49 42.06 33.60 13.22
CA ASP A 49 41.18 33.02 14.24
C ASP A 49 39.70 33.26 13.91
N THR A 50 39.36 34.44 13.39
CA THR A 50 37.97 34.76 13.03
C THR A 50 37.52 34.05 11.76
N GLU A 51 38.40 33.91 10.77
CA GLU A 51 38.06 33.22 9.52
C GLU A 51 37.95 31.71 9.70
N VAL A 52 38.83 31.10 10.50
CA VAL A 52 38.71 29.69 10.89
C VAL A 52 37.41 29.45 11.67
N ALA A 53 37.04 30.35 12.59
CA ALA A 53 35.79 30.25 13.32
C ALA A 53 34.55 30.30 12.40
N LYS A 54 34.57 31.12 11.33
CA LYS A 54 33.50 31.14 10.32
C LYS A 54 33.41 29.83 9.55
N ILE A 55 34.54 29.25 9.16
CA ILE A 55 34.60 27.95 8.48
C ILE A 55 34.05 26.84 9.39
N ASP A 56 34.45 26.81 10.66
CA ASP A 56 33.94 25.84 11.64
C ASP A 56 32.44 25.99 11.85
N ALA A 57 31.93 27.22 11.92
CA ALA A 57 30.50 27.49 12.00
C ALA A 57 29.75 26.99 10.74
N ALA A 58 30.32 27.22 9.55
CA ALA A 58 29.75 26.74 8.29
C ALA A 58 29.73 25.20 8.21
N ILE A 59 30.82 24.53 8.60
CA ILE A 59 30.89 23.07 8.69
C ILE A 59 29.86 22.54 9.69
N GLY A 60 29.71 23.21 10.84
CA GLY A 60 28.71 22.87 11.85
C GLY A 60 27.28 22.98 11.31
N ALA A 61 26.97 24.04 10.55
CA ALA A 61 25.66 24.24 9.92
C ALA A 61 25.34 23.15 8.89
N VAL A 62 26.29 22.85 7.99
CA VAL A 62 26.13 21.78 6.99
C VAL A 62 25.99 20.42 7.67
N SER A 63 26.79 20.15 8.69
CA SER A 63 26.74 18.89 9.44
C SER A 63 25.39 18.72 10.14
N LYS A 64 24.87 19.78 10.77
CA LYS A 64 23.54 19.77 11.39
C LYS A 64 22.44 19.48 10.38
N GLN A 65 22.52 20.08 9.19
CA GLN A 65 21.57 19.80 8.11
C GLN A 65 21.66 18.34 7.63
N ARG A 66 22.86 17.81 7.43
CA ARG A 66 23.06 16.39 7.06
C ARG A 66 22.51 15.44 8.13
N SER A 67 22.70 15.75 9.41
CA SER A 67 22.12 14.97 10.51
C SER A 67 20.60 15.01 10.49
N ALA A 68 19.98 16.17 10.22
CA ALA A 68 18.53 16.27 10.09
C ALA A 68 18.00 15.44 8.91
N LEU A 69 18.69 15.47 7.76
CA LEU A 69 18.35 14.63 6.61
C LEU A 69 18.51 13.13 6.92
N GLY A 70 19.57 12.74 7.62
CA GLY A 70 19.76 11.35 8.07
C GLY A 70 18.66 10.87 9.02
N ALA A 71 18.20 11.72 9.93
CA ALA A 71 17.07 11.40 10.80
C ALA A 71 15.76 11.18 10.00
N VAL A 72 15.53 12.00 8.97
CA VAL A 72 14.40 11.81 8.06
C VAL A 72 14.54 10.50 7.26
N GLN A 73 15.74 10.17 6.78
CA GLN A 73 15.99 8.89 6.09
C GLN A 73 15.67 7.69 6.98
N ASN A 74 16.14 7.68 8.23
CA ASN A 74 15.81 6.60 9.18
C ASN A 74 14.30 6.47 9.39
N ARG A 75 13.60 7.61 9.51
CA ARG A 75 12.14 7.62 9.64
C ARG A 75 11.46 7.07 8.38
N LEU A 76 11.95 7.42 7.20
CA LEU A 76 11.44 6.88 5.92
C LEU A 76 11.66 5.38 5.84
N GLU A 77 12.84 4.87 6.22
CA GLU A 77 13.14 3.44 6.20
C GLU A 77 12.24 2.64 7.15
N HIS A 78 12.03 3.13 8.38
CA HIS A 78 11.06 2.54 9.30
C HIS A 78 9.63 2.59 8.76
N THR A 79 9.25 3.69 8.11
CA THR A 79 7.92 3.82 7.51
C THR A 79 7.75 2.83 6.35
N ILE A 80 8.75 2.67 5.48
CA ILE A 80 8.74 1.72 4.36
C ILE A 80 8.57 0.29 4.89
N ASN A 81 9.36 -0.09 5.90
CA ASN A 81 9.26 -1.43 6.50
C ASN A 81 7.87 -1.69 7.12
N ASN A 82 7.31 -0.69 7.81
CA ASN A 82 5.97 -0.80 8.40
C ASN A 82 4.86 -0.86 7.35
N LEU A 83 4.97 -0.07 6.28
CA LEU A 83 4.04 -0.10 5.15
C LEU A 83 4.10 -1.43 4.41
N GLY A 84 5.30 -1.99 4.19
CA GLY A 84 5.49 -3.30 3.58
C GLY A 84 4.78 -4.39 4.38
N ALA A 85 5.01 -4.44 5.69
CA ALA A 85 4.33 -5.39 6.58
C ALA A 85 2.81 -5.18 6.61
N SER A 86 2.35 -3.93 6.62
CA SER A 86 0.92 -3.60 6.60
C SER A 86 0.27 -4.00 5.27
N ALA A 87 0.94 -3.75 4.13
CA ALA A 87 0.46 -4.14 2.81
C ALA A 87 0.40 -5.66 2.64
N GLU A 88 1.38 -6.39 3.15
CA GLU A 88 1.36 -7.86 3.17
C GLU A 88 0.18 -8.39 4.00
N ASN A 89 0.00 -7.85 5.20
CA ASN A 89 -1.12 -8.24 6.08
C ASN A 89 -2.49 -7.94 5.45
N LEU A 90 -2.64 -6.77 4.82
CA LEU A 90 -3.87 -6.39 4.12
C LEU A 90 -4.12 -7.27 2.90
N THR A 91 -3.10 -7.56 2.10
CA THR A 91 -3.22 -8.45 0.94
C THR A 91 -3.61 -9.87 1.37
N ALA A 92 -3.03 -10.38 2.45
CA ALA A 92 -3.39 -11.68 3.01
C ALA A 92 -4.81 -11.71 3.62
N ALA A 93 -5.25 -10.60 4.21
CA ALA A 93 -6.63 -10.45 4.69
C ALA A 93 -7.61 -10.39 3.50
N GLU A 94 -7.29 -9.63 2.46
CA GLU A 94 -8.09 -9.51 1.24
C GLU A 94 -8.22 -10.86 0.52
N SER A 95 -7.11 -11.58 0.34
CA SER A 95 -7.14 -12.93 -0.26
C SER A 95 -8.06 -13.85 0.55
N ARG A 96 -7.95 -13.85 1.89
CA ARG A 96 -8.82 -14.68 2.74
C ARG A 96 -10.29 -14.32 2.59
N ILE A 97 -10.63 -13.03 2.58
CA ILE A 97 -12.02 -12.58 2.42
C ILE A 97 -12.53 -13.03 1.04
N ARG A 98 -11.77 -12.76 -0.02
CA ARG A 98 -12.15 -13.12 -1.39
C ARG A 98 -12.29 -14.62 -1.61
N ASP A 99 -11.38 -15.41 -1.04
CA ASP A 99 -11.41 -16.87 -1.15
C ASP A 99 -12.57 -17.48 -0.35
N VAL A 100 -12.89 -16.93 0.83
CA VAL A 100 -14.06 -17.36 1.63
C VAL A 100 -15.37 -17.03 0.89
N ASP A 101 -15.48 -15.85 0.30
CA ASP A 101 -16.66 -15.45 -0.45
C ASP A 101 -16.82 -16.30 -1.72
N MET A 102 -15.72 -16.57 -2.45
CA MET A 102 -15.77 -17.50 -3.60
C MET A 102 -16.13 -18.93 -3.18
N ALA A 103 -15.61 -19.43 -2.06
CA ALA A 103 -15.94 -20.77 -1.57
C ALA A 103 -17.43 -20.89 -1.19
N LYS A 104 -18.01 -19.84 -0.61
CA LYS A 104 -19.44 -19.78 -0.28
C LYS A 104 -20.30 -19.78 -1.55
N GLU A 105 -20.00 -18.92 -2.52
CA GLU A 105 -20.69 -18.88 -3.81
C GLU A 105 -20.59 -20.22 -4.56
N MET A 106 -19.41 -20.85 -4.59
CA MET A 106 -19.23 -22.16 -5.24
C MET A 106 -19.97 -23.29 -4.51
N SER A 107 -20.09 -23.21 -3.19
CA SER A 107 -20.90 -24.15 -2.40
C SER A 107 -22.39 -23.99 -2.65
N GLU A 108 -22.88 -22.76 -2.72
CA GLU A 108 -24.27 -22.46 -3.06
C GLU A 108 -24.58 -22.83 -4.51
N PHE A 109 -23.69 -22.53 -5.46
CA PHE A 109 -23.79 -22.95 -6.85
C PHE A 109 -23.84 -24.48 -6.98
N THR A 110 -22.96 -25.19 -6.28
CA THR A 110 -22.93 -26.66 -6.27
C THR A 110 -24.20 -27.24 -5.65
N LYS A 111 -24.66 -26.69 -4.52
CA LYS A 111 -25.92 -27.08 -3.88
C LYS A 111 -27.10 -26.90 -4.82
N ASN A 112 -27.18 -25.77 -5.53
CA ASN A 112 -28.24 -25.49 -6.49
C ASN A 112 -28.19 -26.43 -7.70
N ASN A 113 -26.98 -26.77 -8.19
CA ASN A 113 -26.82 -27.77 -9.25
C ASN A 113 -27.25 -29.17 -8.80
N ILE A 114 -26.86 -29.61 -7.60
CA ILE A 114 -27.31 -30.88 -7.03
C ILE A 114 -28.83 -30.88 -6.84
N LEU A 115 -29.42 -29.78 -6.34
CA LEU A 115 -30.86 -29.67 -6.16
C LEU A 115 -31.60 -29.74 -7.51
N SER A 116 -31.06 -29.11 -8.56
CA SER A 116 -31.59 -29.17 -9.91
C SER A 116 -31.52 -30.59 -10.50
N GLN A 117 -30.37 -31.27 -10.36
CA GLN A 117 -30.20 -32.66 -10.80
C GLN A 117 -31.08 -33.63 -9.99
N ALA A 118 -31.19 -33.43 -8.67
CA ALA A 118 -32.06 -34.20 -7.80
C ALA A 118 -33.55 -33.97 -8.16
N SER A 119 -33.95 -32.73 -8.45
CA SER A 119 -35.32 -32.42 -8.90
C SER A 119 -35.64 -33.10 -10.23
N GLN A 120 -34.69 -33.13 -11.18
CA GLN A 120 -34.83 -33.86 -12.44
C GLN A 120 -34.91 -35.38 -12.22
N ALA A 121 -34.06 -35.95 -11.35
CA ALA A 121 -34.09 -37.36 -11.00
C ALA A 121 -35.38 -37.75 -10.25
N MET A 122 -35.89 -36.90 -9.37
CA MET A 122 -37.17 -37.11 -8.68
C MET A 122 -38.37 -37.00 -9.62
N LEU A 123 -38.35 -36.06 -10.56
CA LEU A 123 -39.32 -36.02 -11.67
C LEU A 123 -39.23 -37.30 -12.51
N ALA A 124 -38.03 -37.75 -12.85
CA ALA A 124 -37.80 -38.97 -13.61
C ALA A 124 -38.14 -40.25 -12.85
N GLN A 125 -38.13 -40.26 -11.52
CA GLN A 125 -38.51 -41.40 -10.66
C GLN A 125 -40.01 -41.40 -10.33
N SER A 126 -40.66 -40.23 -10.25
CA SER A 126 -42.12 -40.11 -10.06
C SER A 126 -42.91 -40.55 -11.30
N LYS A 127 -42.39 -40.29 -12.51
CA LYS A 127 -42.99 -40.72 -13.79
C LYS A 127 -43.14 -42.26 -13.92
N PRO A 128 -42.15 -43.11 -13.63
CA PRO A 128 -42.25 -44.57 -13.73
C PRO A 128 -43.00 -45.23 -12.56
N ALA A 129 -43.08 -44.58 -11.38
CA ALA A 129 -43.89 -45.08 -10.27
C ALA A 129 -45.39 -45.10 -10.61
N ALA A 130 -45.86 -44.14 -11.42
CA ALA A 130 -47.23 -44.15 -11.95
C ALA A 130 -47.45 -45.24 -13.03
N THR A 131 -46.43 -45.55 -13.85
CA THR A 131 -46.57 -46.47 -15.00
C THR A 131 -46.44 -47.96 -14.65
N LYS A 132 -45.64 -48.35 -13.63
CA LYS A 132 -45.42 -49.78 -13.28
C LYS A 132 -46.68 -50.53 -12.83
N ARG A 133 -47.71 -49.84 -12.33
CA ARG A 133 -48.99 -50.47 -11.95
C ARG A 133 -49.90 -50.76 -13.16
N THR A 134 -49.78 -50.00 -14.24
CA THR A 134 -50.61 -50.19 -15.44
C THR A 134 -50.11 -51.35 -16.31
N SER A 135 -48.79 -51.59 -16.40
CA SER A 135 -48.22 -52.67 -17.23
C SER A 135 -48.58 -54.08 -16.77
N ILE A 136 -48.75 -54.33 -15.46
CA ILE A 136 -49.17 -55.66 -14.94
C ILE A 136 -50.64 -55.94 -15.29
N ILE A 137 -51.53 -54.93 -15.24
CA ILE A 137 -52.94 -55.07 -15.63
C ILE A 137 -53.05 -55.23 -17.17
N THR A 138 -52.21 -54.57 -17.95
CA THR A 138 -52.15 -54.73 -19.41
C THR A 138 -51.63 -56.10 -19.84
N LEU A 139 -50.66 -56.70 -19.13
CA LEU A 139 -50.17 -58.06 -19.40
C LEU A 139 -51.19 -59.14 -19.00
N MET A 140 -51.95 -58.97 -17.92
CA MET A 140 -53.02 -59.91 -17.54
C MET A 140 -54.25 -59.88 -18.48
N LYS A 141 -54.54 -58.76 -19.16
CA LYS A 141 -55.62 -58.69 -20.17
C LYS A 141 -55.24 -59.26 -21.55
N LYS A 142 -53.97 -59.58 -21.80
CA LYS A 142 -53.48 -60.10 -23.11
C LYS A 142 -53.31 -61.63 -23.12
N SER A 143 -53.58 -62.33 -22.01
CA SER A 143 -53.47 -63.80 -21.90
C SER A 143 -54.82 -64.54 -21.74
N LEU A 144 -55.93 -63.90 -22.09
CA LEU A 144 -57.28 -64.48 -22.24
C LEU A 144 -57.83 -64.01 -23.60
#